data_AF-A0A329R1S4-F1
#
_entry.id   AF-A0A329R1S4-F1
#
_cell.length_a   1.000
_cell.length_b   1.000
_cell.length_c   1.000
_cell.angle_alpha   90.00
_cell.angle_beta   90.00
_cell.angle_gamma   90.00
#
_symmetry.space_group_name_H-M   'P 1'
#
loop_
_entity.id
_entity.type
_entity.pdbx_description
1 polymer ?
#
loop_
_entity_poly.entity_id
_entity_poly.type
_entity_poly.pdbx_seq_one_letter_code
_entity_poly.pdbx_strand_id
1 'polypeptide(L)'
;MDFKVPHFDLPSFEVVKPVNTPAENTASEFYKKIVRMINNFDQSLDDSKEVGVRLVSYGQALTFHITDVSYENPSLIMFSGILDNGDPVHLVQHVTQISFLLTAMQRKEPEEPKRQIGFNTTTP
;
A
#
# COMPACT_ATOMS: atom_id res chain seq x y z
N MET A 1 34.48 18.34 -48.54
CA MET A 1 34.13 19.19 -47.39
C MET A 1 34.23 18.30 -46.16
N ASP A 2 35.21 18.55 -45.29
CA ASP A 2 35.39 17.77 -44.07
C ASP A 2 34.48 18.32 -42.97
N PHE A 3 33.48 17.52 -42.58
CA PHE A 3 32.58 17.87 -41.48
C PHE A 3 33.22 17.42 -40.17
N LYS A 4 33.74 18.38 -39.39
CA LYS A 4 34.35 18.09 -38.09
C LYS A 4 33.24 17.97 -37.05
N VAL A 5 32.95 16.74 -36.61
CA VAL A 5 31.95 16.51 -35.56
C VAL A 5 32.48 17.08 -34.25
N PRO A 6 31.74 17.98 -33.58
CA PRO A 6 32.16 18.48 -32.27
C PRO A 6 32.14 17.34 -31.25
N HIS A 7 33.24 17.20 -30.51
CA HIS A 7 33.30 16.31 -29.36
C HIS A 7 32.59 16.99 -28.19
N PHE A 8 31.51 16.38 -27.71
CA PHE A 8 30.81 16.82 -26.50
C PHE A 8 31.23 15.93 -25.34
N ASP A 9 32.01 16.50 -24.41
CA ASP A 9 32.27 15.89 -23.11
C ASP A 9 30.99 15.97 -22.26
N LEU A 10 30.17 14.92 -22.33
CA LEU A 10 29.02 14.79 -21.46
C LEU A 10 29.54 14.51 -20.04
N PRO A 11 29.03 15.22 -19.01
CA PRO A 11 29.33 14.85 -17.63
C PRO A 11 28.87 13.41 -17.41
N SER A 12 29.73 12.60 -16.78
CA SER A 12 29.32 11.28 -16.31
C SER A 12 28.24 11.47 -15.26
N PHE A 13 26.98 11.25 -15.61
CA PHE A 13 25.94 11.08 -14.61
C PHE A 13 26.26 9.80 -13.85
N GLU A 14 26.52 9.89 -12.55
CA GLU A 14 26.47 8.70 -11.70
C GLU A 14 25.07 8.14 -11.85
N VAL A 15 24.96 6.98 -12.50
CA VAL A 15 23.72 6.21 -12.50
C VAL A 15 23.52 5.78 -11.04
N VAL A 16 22.75 6.56 -10.28
CA VAL A 16 22.23 6.13 -9.00
C VAL A 16 21.40 4.90 -9.32
N LYS A 17 21.99 3.73 -9.15
CA LYS A 17 21.28 2.47 -9.33
C LYS A 17 20.06 2.57 -8.43
N PRO A 18 18.83 2.40 -8.95
CA PRO A 18 17.68 2.31 -8.08
C PRO A 18 18.02 1.22 -7.07
N VAL A 19 18.00 1.57 -5.78
CA VAL A 19 18.15 0.61 -4.70
C VAL A 19 16.86 -0.21 -4.75
N ASN A 20 16.90 -1.24 -5.59
CA ASN A 20 15.83 -2.18 -5.79
C ASN A 20 16.49 -3.55 -5.81
N THR A 21 17.11 -3.87 -4.68
CA THR A 21 17.72 -5.18 -4.48
C THR A 21 16.60 -6.20 -4.30
N PRO A 22 16.80 -7.49 -4.67
CA PRO A 22 15.80 -8.53 -4.42
C PRO A 22 15.34 -8.61 -2.96
N ALA A 23 16.21 -8.23 -2.00
CA ALA A 23 15.89 -8.17 -0.58
C ALA A 23 14.87 -7.07 -0.22
N GLU A 24 14.86 -5.95 -0.94
CA GLU A 24 13.90 -4.85 -0.75
C GLU A 24 12.56 -5.08 -1.46
N ASN A 25 12.49 -6.10 -2.33
CA ASN A 25 11.31 -6.45 -3.11
C ASN A 25 10.54 -7.64 -2.48
N THR A 26 10.54 -7.73 -1.14
CA THR A 26 9.82 -8.76 -0.39
C THR A 26 8.49 -8.23 0.13
N ALA A 27 7.49 -9.10 0.27
CA ALA A 27 6.21 -8.77 0.85
C ALA A 27 6.34 -8.10 2.24
N SER A 28 7.31 -8.52 3.06
CA SER A 28 7.62 -7.85 4.33
C SER A 28 7.99 -6.37 4.19
N GLU A 29 8.73 -5.99 3.16
CA GLU A 29 9.13 -4.59 2.95
C GLU A 29 8.00 -3.75 2.35
N PHE A 30 7.18 -4.33 1.46
CA PHE A 30 5.95 -3.68 0.99
C PHE A 30 4.95 -3.49 2.12
N TYR A 31 4.77 -4.50 2.98
CA TYR A 31 3.92 -4.46 4.15
C TYR A 31 4.23 -3.24 5.03
N LYS A 32 5.51 -3.04 5.40
CA LYS A 32 5.94 -1.90 6.22
C LYS A 32 5.61 -0.55 5.58
N LYS A 33 5.69 -0.45 4.25
CA LYS A 33 5.37 0.78 3.51
C LYS A 33 3.85 1.00 3.46
N ILE A 34 3.09 -0.04 3.12
CA ILE A 34 1.63 0.00 3.00
C ILE A 34 0.97 0.33 4.34
N VAL A 35 1.36 -0.35 5.41
CA VAL A 35 0.84 -0.10 6.76
C VAL A 35 1.10 1.34 7.19
N ARG A 36 2.30 1.87 6.91
CA ARG A 36 2.62 3.27 7.20
C ARG A 36 1.73 4.23 6.40
N MET A 37 1.50 3.96 5.12
CA MET A 37 0.63 4.79 4.29
C MET A 37 -0.82 4.76 4.77
N ILE A 38 -1.34 3.60 5.16
CA ILE A 38 -2.69 3.44 5.74
C ILE A 38 -2.83 4.27 7.01
N ASN A 39 -1.92 4.09 7.98
CA ASN A 39 -2.00 4.82 9.24
C ASN A 39 -1.81 6.34 9.06
N ASN A 40 -0.90 6.78 8.18
CA ASN A 40 -0.73 8.20 7.89
C ASN A 40 -1.98 8.81 7.26
N PHE A 41 -2.64 8.08 6.36
CA PHE A 41 -3.89 8.52 5.76
C PHE A 41 -5.01 8.57 6.81
N ASP A 42 -5.16 7.53 7.64
CA ASP A 42 -6.18 7.48 8.69
C ASP A 42 -6.05 8.63 9.71
N GLN A 43 -4.81 8.94 10.12
CA GLN A 43 -4.49 10.06 11.01
C GLN A 43 -4.75 11.43 10.37
N SER A 44 -4.77 11.52 9.05
CA SER A 44 -5.11 12.77 8.35
C SER A 44 -6.61 13.04 8.28
N LEU A 45 -7.44 12.05 8.61
CA LEU A 45 -8.90 12.17 8.62
C LEU A 45 -9.39 12.70 9.98
N ASP A 46 -10.55 13.38 9.96
CA ASP A 46 -11.25 13.76 11.18
C ASP A 46 -11.75 12.55 11.99
N ASP A 47 -12.13 12.77 13.24
CA ASP A 47 -12.54 11.71 14.18
C ASP A 47 -13.84 10.99 13.82
N SER A 48 -14.63 11.49 12.85
CA SER A 48 -15.83 10.82 12.34
C SER A 48 -15.53 9.80 11.25
N LYS A 49 -14.30 9.82 10.71
CA LYS A 49 -13.88 9.01 9.58
C LYS A 49 -12.77 8.02 9.93
N GLU A 50 -12.76 6.92 9.21
CA GLU A 50 -11.67 5.95 9.18
C GLU A 50 -11.27 5.62 7.75
N VAL A 51 -10.06 5.08 7.61
CA VAL A 51 -9.57 4.58 6.33
C VAL A 51 -10.34 3.34 5.87
N GLY A 52 -10.83 3.39 4.64
CA GLY A 52 -11.31 2.26 3.87
C GLY A 52 -10.37 1.92 2.74
N VAL A 53 -10.41 0.66 2.29
CA VAL A 53 -9.71 0.21 1.09
C VAL A 53 -10.73 0.01 -0.02
N ARG A 54 -10.46 0.58 -1.19
CA ARG A 54 -11.24 0.37 -2.41
C ARG A 54 -10.38 -0.28 -3.48
N LEU A 55 -10.82 -1.46 -3.91
CA LEU A 55 -10.37 -2.09 -5.15
C LEU A 55 -11.08 -1.46 -6.33
N VAL A 56 -10.34 -1.18 -7.39
CA VAL A 56 -10.90 -0.72 -8.66
C VAL A 56 -10.49 -1.74 -9.72
N SER A 57 -11.45 -2.55 -10.20
CA SER A 57 -11.18 -3.56 -11.22
C SER A 57 -12.35 -3.67 -12.18
N TYR A 58 -12.09 -3.50 -13.48
CA TYR A 58 -13.04 -3.77 -14.59
C TYR A 58 -14.49 -3.31 -14.37
N GLY A 59 -14.69 -2.09 -13.84
CA GLY A 59 -16.01 -1.49 -13.63
C GLY A 59 -16.73 -1.94 -12.36
N GLN A 60 -16.14 -2.83 -11.56
CA GLN A 60 -16.62 -3.18 -10.22
C GLN A 60 -15.67 -2.59 -9.18
N ALA A 61 -16.24 -1.97 -8.14
CA ALA A 61 -15.49 -1.45 -7.02
C ALA A 61 -15.93 -2.17 -5.74
N LEU A 62 -15.00 -2.88 -5.12
CA LEU A 62 -15.21 -3.44 -3.78
C LEU A 62 -14.58 -2.48 -2.78
N THR A 63 -15.39 -1.95 -1.86
CA THR A 63 -14.93 -1.09 -0.77
C THR A 63 -15.23 -1.78 0.55
N PHE A 64 -14.27 -1.79 1.48
CA PHE A 64 -14.46 -2.35 2.80
C PHE A 64 -13.65 -1.58 3.85
N HIS A 65 -14.11 -1.67 5.09
CA HIS A 65 -13.41 -1.12 6.25
C HIS A 65 -12.23 -2.04 6.57
N ILE A 66 -11.01 -1.52 6.51
CA ILE A 66 -9.81 -2.31 6.78
C ILE A 66 -9.67 -2.55 8.28
N THR A 67 -9.39 -3.80 8.65
CA THR A 67 -9.16 -4.21 10.04
C THR A 67 -7.73 -4.69 10.25
N ASP A 68 -7.11 -5.28 9.23
CA ASP A 68 -5.74 -5.77 9.34
C ASP A 68 -5.05 -5.86 7.96
N VAL A 69 -3.72 -5.85 7.98
CA VAL A 69 -2.88 -6.21 6.83
C VAL A 69 -1.90 -7.27 7.29
N SER A 70 -1.71 -8.30 6.47
CA SER A 70 -0.68 -9.32 6.66
C SER A 70 0.07 -9.59 5.37
N TYR A 71 1.15 -10.38 5.46
CA TYR A 71 2.00 -10.69 4.32
C TYR A 71 2.55 -12.11 4.39
N GLU A 72 2.87 -12.66 3.23
CA GLU A 72 3.60 -13.92 3.09
C GLU A 72 4.75 -13.72 2.10
N ASN A 73 5.97 -13.93 2.59
CA ASN A 73 7.15 -13.79 1.76
C ASN A 73 7.23 -14.93 0.73
N PRO A 74 7.69 -14.65 -0.50
CA PRO A 74 8.32 -13.39 -0.91
C PRO A 74 7.35 -12.31 -1.41
N SER A 75 6.06 -12.61 -1.66
CA SER A 75 5.33 -11.81 -2.65
C SER A 75 3.83 -11.59 -2.43
N LEU A 76 3.23 -12.06 -1.33
CA LEU A 76 1.79 -11.89 -1.11
C LEU A 76 1.51 -10.88 0.01
N ILE A 77 0.53 -10.02 -0.21
CA ILE A 77 -0.07 -9.14 0.79
C ILE A 77 -1.56 -9.51 0.90
N MET A 78 -2.07 -9.57 2.12
CA MET A 78 -3.48 -9.77 2.39
C MET A 78 -4.05 -8.57 3.15
N PHE A 79 -5.16 -8.03 2.66
CA PHE A 79 -5.95 -7.00 3.33
C PHE A 79 -7.20 -7.67 3.90
N SER A 80 -7.39 -7.54 5.20
CA SER A 80 -8.55 -8.07 5.92
C SER A 80 -9.47 -6.93 6.32
N GLY A 81 -10.76 -7.17 6.30
CA GLY A 81 -11.73 -6.15 6.64
C GLY A 81 -13.15 -6.65 6.78
N ILE A 82 -14.06 -5.69 6.90
CA ILE A 82 -15.49 -5.92 7.06
C ILE A 82 -16.24 -5.09 6.01
N LEU A 83 -17.18 -5.72 5.31
CA LEU A 83 -18.09 -5.07 4.38
C LEU A 83 -19.18 -4.27 5.12
N ASP A 84 -19.91 -3.42 4.42
CA ASP A 84 -20.98 -2.61 5.03
C ASP A 84 -22.09 -3.48 5.66
N ASN A 85 -22.34 -4.67 5.10
CA ASN A 85 -23.28 -5.65 5.62
C ASN A 85 -22.76 -6.46 6.83
N GLY A 86 -21.52 -6.24 7.25
CA GLY A 86 -20.89 -6.93 8.37
C GLY A 86 -20.12 -8.20 8.01
N ASP A 87 -20.13 -8.63 6.74
CA ASP A 87 -19.42 -9.84 6.33
C ASP A 87 -17.89 -9.63 6.33
N PRO A 88 -17.11 -10.61 6.79
CA PRO A 88 -15.66 -10.55 6.70
C PRO A 88 -15.20 -10.70 5.25
N VAL A 89 -14.12 -9.99 4.91
CA VAL A 89 -13.51 -10.07 3.58
C VAL A 89 -11.99 -10.12 3.68
N HIS A 90 -11.39 -10.93 2.80
CA HIS A 90 -9.97 -10.95 2.56
C HIS A 90 -9.68 -10.67 1.09
N LEU A 91 -8.80 -9.71 0.84
CA LEU A 91 -8.23 -9.44 -0.46
C LEU A 91 -6.77 -9.89 -0.45
N VAL A 92 -6.42 -10.86 -1.28
CA VAL A 92 -5.03 -11.31 -1.48
C VAL A 92 -4.48 -10.74 -2.78
N GLN A 93 -3.29 -10.15 -2.74
CA GLN A 93 -2.63 -9.49 -3.86
C GLN A 93 -1.16 -9.90 -3.94
N HIS A 94 -0.68 -10.17 -5.15
CA HIS A 94 0.76 -10.23 -5.39
C HIS A 94 1.35 -8.82 -5.33
N VAL A 95 2.55 -8.63 -4.77
CA VAL A 95 3.19 -7.31 -4.59
C VAL A 95 3.28 -6.48 -5.88
N THR A 96 3.45 -7.13 -7.03
CA THR A 96 3.51 -6.46 -8.35
C THR A 96 2.15 -6.06 -8.91
N GLN A 97 1.05 -6.55 -8.34
CA GLN A 97 -0.32 -6.30 -8.80
C GLN A 97 -1.08 -5.34 -7.87
N ILE A 98 -0.44 -4.90 -6.79
CA ILE A 98 -1.06 -4.03 -5.79
C ILE A 98 -1.58 -2.76 -6.46
N SER A 99 -2.90 -2.63 -6.50
CA SER A 99 -3.62 -1.47 -7.01
C SER A 99 -4.89 -1.28 -6.18
N PHE A 100 -4.79 -0.47 -5.13
CA PHE A 100 -5.92 -0.09 -4.31
C PHE A 100 -5.91 1.41 -4.01
N LEU A 101 -7.09 1.93 -3.70
CA LEU A 101 -7.31 3.30 -3.27
C LEU A 101 -7.57 3.31 -1.76
N LEU A 102 -6.93 4.23 -1.04
CA LEU A 102 -7.32 4.61 0.31
C LEU A 102 -8.43 5.67 0.23
N THR A 103 -9.53 5.44 0.92
CA THR A 103 -10.70 6.34 0.91
C THR A 103 -11.19 6.59 2.33
N ALA A 104 -11.75 7.76 2.61
CA ALA A 104 -12.41 8.01 3.89
C ALA A 104 -13.78 7.31 3.93
N MET A 105 -14.06 6.58 5.00
CA MET A 105 -15.35 5.97 5.31
C MET A 105 -15.87 6.50 6.64
N GLN A 106 -17.19 6.50 6.84
CA GLN A 106 -17.76 6.81 8.16
C GLN A 106 -17.33 5.72 9.15
N ARG A 107 -16.96 6.12 10.36
CA ARG A 107 -16.61 5.14 11.40
C ARG A 107 -17.81 4.31 11.79
N LYS A 108 -17.61 3.00 11.90
CA LYS A 108 -18.63 2.10 12.47
C LYS A 108 -18.80 2.31 13.98
N GLU A 109 -17.71 2.63 14.67
CA GLU A 109 -17.66 2.79 16.13
C GLU A 109 -16.98 4.14 16.47
N PRO A 110 -17.71 5.27 16.38
CA PRO A 110 -17.14 6.61 16.59
C PRO A 110 -16.69 6.88 18.04
N GLU A 111 -17.30 6.17 19.00
CA GLU A 111 -16.99 6.30 20.44
C GLU A 111 -15.65 5.65 20.85
N GLU A 112 -15.13 4.72 20.05
CA GLU A 112 -13.81 4.13 20.30
C GLU A 112 -12.69 5.06 19.80
N PRO A 113 -11.43 4.90 20.23
CA PRO A 113 -10.29 5.49 19.52
C PRO A 113 -10.10 4.85 18.15
N LYS A 114 -9.50 5.55 17.18
CA LYS A 114 -9.14 4.96 15.88
C LYS A 114 -8.17 3.79 16.09
N ARG A 115 -8.42 2.68 15.39
CA ARG A 115 -7.58 1.49 15.46
C ARG A 115 -6.34 1.68 14.60
N GLN A 116 -5.16 1.44 15.16
CA GLN A 116 -3.94 1.35 14.35
C GLN A 116 -3.95 0.03 13.57
N ILE A 117 -3.65 0.13 12.27
CA ILE A 117 -3.58 -1.02 11.39
C ILE A 117 -2.15 -1.55 11.39
N GLY A 118 -1.97 -2.86 11.54
CA GLY A 118 -0.66 -3.52 11.49
C GLY A 118 0.20 -3.38 12.76
N PHE A 119 1.45 -3.88 12.68
CA PHE A 119 2.44 -3.96 13.77
C PHE A 119 2.12 -4.87 14.95
N ASN A 120 1.00 -5.59 14.94
CA ASN A 120 0.76 -6.66 15.91
C ASN A 120 1.74 -7.80 15.63
N THR A 121 2.75 -7.95 16.49
CA THR A 121 3.73 -9.03 16.47
C THR A 121 3.05 -10.35 16.86
N THR A 122 2.31 -10.94 15.93
CA THR A 122 1.94 -12.36 16.03
C THR A 122 2.20 -12.99 14.66
N THR A 123 3.48 -13.20 14.38
CA THR A 123 3.87 -14.32 13.52
C THR A 123 3.71 -15.59 14.37
N PRO A 124 2.97 -16.62 13.94
CA PRO A 124 3.06 -17.94 14.56
C PRO A 124 4.44 -18.56 14.37
#